data_AF-A0A0K0FLD3-F1
#
_entry.id   AF-A0A0K0FLD3-F1
#
_cell.length_a   1.000
_cell.length_b   1.000
_cell.length_c   1.000
_cell.angle_alpha   90.00
_cell.angle_beta   90.00
_cell.angle_gamma   90.00
#
_symmetry.space_group_name_H-M   'P 1'
#
loop_
_entity.id
_entity.type
_entity.pdbx_description
1 polymer ?
#
loop_
_entity_poly.entity_id
_entity_poly.type
_entity_poly.pdbx_seq_one_letter_code
_entity_poly.pdbx_strand_id
1 'polypeptide(L)'
;MITLFLLASITIVNSKRYCGSQLKNFVAKTCGFAGEPTPCLKNNAENDLDELCCKNSCTINDVKRECCWTKSCLDRCYPGKKYNSGQVW
;
A
#
# COMPACT_ATOMS: atom_id res chain seq x y z
N MET A 1 -29.98 -36.79 -8.16
CA MET A 1 -29.88 -35.71 -7.15
C MET A 1 -28.52 -35.07 -7.32
N ILE A 2 -28.43 -33.92 -8.01
CA ILE A 2 -27.16 -33.25 -8.32
C ILE A 2 -26.90 -32.26 -7.17
N THR A 3 -25.91 -32.53 -6.33
CA THR A 3 -25.47 -31.61 -5.27
C THR A 3 -24.47 -30.62 -5.85
N LEU A 4 -24.92 -29.39 -6.12
CA LEU A 4 -24.07 -28.24 -6.44
C LEU A 4 -23.25 -27.85 -5.20
N PHE A 5 -21.96 -28.19 -5.17
CA PHE A 5 -21.00 -27.62 -4.23
C PHE A 5 -20.53 -26.26 -4.78
N LEU A 6 -21.07 -25.18 -4.21
CA LEU A 6 -20.56 -23.82 -4.40
C LEU A 6 -19.17 -23.74 -3.77
N LEU A 7 -18.12 -23.68 -4.60
CA LEU A 7 -16.75 -23.42 -4.18
C LEU A 7 -16.62 -21.96 -3.73
N ALA A 8 -16.97 -21.67 -2.48
CA ALA A 8 -16.66 -20.40 -1.85
C ALA A 8 -15.15 -20.39 -1.51
N SER A 9 -14.35 -19.71 -2.32
CA SER A 9 -12.94 -19.44 -2.02
C SER A 9 -12.84 -18.60 -0.74
N ILE A 10 -12.43 -19.21 0.38
CA ILE A 10 -12.18 -18.49 1.63
C ILE A 10 -10.94 -17.61 1.42
N THR A 11 -11.13 -16.30 1.24
CA THR A 11 -10.03 -15.34 1.19
C THR A 11 -9.58 -15.02 2.61
N ILE A 12 -8.41 -15.53 2.99
CA ILE A 12 -7.82 -15.22 4.29
C ILE A 12 -7.28 -13.78 4.24
N VAL A 13 -8.04 -12.85 4.82
CA VAL A 13 -7.61 -11.46 4.97
C VAL A 13 -6.63 -11.40 6.15
N ASN A 14 -5.34 -11.25 5.85
CA ASN A 14 -4.31 -11.08 6.86
C ASN A 14 -4.21 -9.60 7.26
N SER A 15 -4.74 -9.26 8.44
CA SER A 15 -4.55 -7.96 9.09
C SER A 15 -3.60 -8.08 10.28
N LYS A 16 -2.65 -7.15 10.42
CA LYS A 16 -1.70 -7.13 11.54
C LYS A 16 -1.45 -5.70 12.00
N ARG A 17 -1.13 -5.55 13.29
CA ARG A 17 -0.67 -4.28 13.88
C ARG A 17 0.79 -4.02 13.51
N TYR A 18 1.09 -2.84 12.96
CA TYR A 18 2.42 -2.39 12.62
C TYR A 18 2.67 -1.00 13.22
N CYS A 19 3.76 -0.86 13.97
CA CYS A 19 4.13 0.41 14.62
C CYS A 19 5.60 0.76 14.34
N GLY A 20 5.94 2.05 14.39
CA GLY A 20 7.32 2.52 14.32
C GLY A 20 8.10 1.98 13.12
N SER A 21 9.25 1.35 13.36
CA SER A 21 10.10 0.79 12.31
C SER A 21 9.44 -0.34 11.52
N GLN A 22 8.54 -1.10 12.15
CA GLN A 22 7.81 -2.16 11.46
C GLN A 22 6.83 -1.57 10.44
N LEU A 23 6.15 -0.47 10.80
CA LEU A 23 5.27 0.25 9.90
C LEU A 23 6.07 0.85 8.74
N LYS A 24 7.19 1.53 9.02
CA LYS A 24 8.07 2.07 7.98
C LYS A 24 8.53 1.00 6.98
N ASN A 25 8.96 -0.16 7.47
CA ASN A 25 9.39 -1.27 6.62
C ASN A 25 8.22 -1.85 5.81
N PHE A 26 7.03 -1.95 6.41
CA PHE A 26 5.85 -2.47 5.72
C PHE A 26 5.39 -1.51 4.60
N VAL A 27 5.42 -0.21 4.86
CA VAL A 27 5.15 0.84 3.88
C VAL A 27 6.19 0.82 2.76
N ALA A 28 7.48 0.76 3.07
CA ALA A 28 8.54 0.71 2.06
C ALA A 28 8.39 -0.49 1.11
N LYS A 29 8.05 -1.67 1.64
CA LYS A 29 7.79 -2.86 0.82
C LYS A 29 6.51 -2.77 -0.02
N THR A 30 5.52 -2.01 0.44
CA THR A 30 4.20 -1.93 -0.21
C THR A 30 4.12 -0.79 -1.23
N CYS A 31 4.77 0.33 -0.93
CA CYS A 31 4.73 1.59 -1.67
C CYS A 31 6.05 1.92 -2.39
N GLY A 32 7.03 1.03 -2.37
CA GLY A 32 8.27 1.21 -3.12
C GLY A 32 7.98 1.37 -4.63
N PHE A 33 8.71 2.27 -5.29
CA PHE A 33 8.44 2.62 -6.69
C PHE A 33 9.73 2.85 -7.46
N ALA A 34 9.90 2.16 -8.60
CA ALA A 34 10.97 2.38 -9.59
C ALA A 34 12.41 2.55 -9.03
N GLY A 35 12.73 1.82 -7.96
CA GLY A 35 14.04 1.90 -7.30
C GLY A 35 14.30 3.18 -6.51
N GLU A 36 13.29 4.02 -6.30
CA GLU A 36 13.42 5.24 -5.50
C GLU A 36 13.74 4.91 -4.04
N PRO A 37 14.62 5.69 -3.38
CA PRO A 37 15.11 5.38 -2.04
C PRO A 37 14.03 5.53 -0.97
N THR A 38 12.99 6.34 -1.23
CA THR A 38 11.88 6.58 -0.31
C THR A 38 10.54 6.32 -1.01
N PRO A 39 9.60 5.61 -0.37
CA PRO A 39 8.26 5.42 -0.92
C PRO A 39 7.51 6.75 -1.02
N CYS A 40 6.78 6.95 -2.10
CA CYS A 40 5.95 8.12 -2.29
C CYS A 40 4.53 7.85 -1.77
N LEU A 41 4.07 8.68 -0.84
CA LEU A 41 2.77 8.54 -0.19
C LEU A 41 1.90 9.76 -0.42
N LYS A 42 0.58 9.60 -0.26
CA LYS A 42 -0.37 10.70 -0.24
C LYS A 42 -0.07 11.68 0.91
N ASN A 43 -0.65 12.87 0.82
CA ASN A 43 -0.60 13.83 1.92
C ASN A 43 -1.20 13.20 3.18
N ASN A 44 -0.59 13.42 4.34
CA ASN A 44 -1.00 12.89 5.65
C ASN A 44 -0.94 11.37 5.84
N ALA A 45 -0.48 10.62 4.85
CA ALA A 45 -0.41 9.16 4.89
C ALA A 45 0.33 8.61 6.13
N GLU A 46 1.38 9.29 6.62
CA GLU A 46 2.08 8.85 7.82
C GLU A 46 1.18 8.83 9.07
N ASN A 47 0.36 9.87 9.26
CA ASN A 47 -0.57 9.95 10.37
C ASN A 47 -1.72 8.95 10.20
N ASP A 48 -2.26 8.86 8.99
CA ASP A 48 -3.37 7.95 8.67
C ASP A 48 -2.95 6.49 8.87
N LEU A 49 -1.72 6.14 8.47
CA LEU A 49 -1.16 4.81 8.65
C LEU A 49 -0.79 4.53 10.09
N ASP A 50 -0.30 5.50 10.87
CA ASP A 50 -0.05 5.29 12.30
C ASP A 50 -1.37 5.02 13.05
N GLU A 51 -2.41 5.81 12.78
CA GLU A 51 -3.73 5.60 13.35
C GLU A 51 -4.34 4.26 12.93
N LEU A 52 -4.26 3.90 11.66
CA LEU A 52 -4.86 2.66 11.17
C LEU A 52 -4.05 1.42 11.53
N CYS A 53 -2.75 1.41 11.23
CA CYS A 53 -1.90 0.24 11.40
C CYS A 53 -1.32 0.10 12.80
N CYS A 54 -1.00 1.21 13.48
CA CYS A 54 -0.41 1.14 14.80
C CYS A 54 -1.46 1.15 15.91
N LYS A 55 -2.52 1.95 15.85
CA LYS A 55 -3.55 1.89 16.92
C LYS A 55 -4.46 0.67 16.77
N ASN A 56 -4.76 0.28 15.52
CA ASN A 56 -5.57 -0.89 15.20
C ASN A 56 -4.74 -2.01 14.55
N SER A 57 -5.20 -2.54 13.42
CA SER A 57 -4.50 -3.47 12.56
C SER A 57 -4.84 -3.12 11.13
N CYS A 58 -3.90 -3.32 10.21
CA CYS A 58 -4.11 -3.02 8.81
C CYS A 58 -3.68 -4.17 7.91
N THR A 59 -4.23 -4.19 6.71
CA THR A 59 -3.88 -5.12 5.63
C THR A 59 -2.91 -4.44 4.65
N ILE A 60 -2.33 -5.22 3.74
CA ILE A 60 -1.55 -4.64 2.64
C ILE A 60 -2.40 -3.69 1.76
N ASN A 61 -3.69 -3.97 1.60
CA ASN A 61 -4.58 -3.13 0.79
C ASN A 61 -4.80 -1.77 1.44
N ASP A 62 -4.91 -1.73 2.77
CA ASP A 62 -4.99 -0.46 3.52
C ASP A 62 -3.76 0.41 3.26
N VAL A 63 -2.56 -0.18 3.32
CA VAL A 63 -1.33 0.54 3.03
C VAL A 63 -1.24 0.96 1.56
N LYS A 64 -1.64 0.08 0.63
CA LYS A 64 -1.65 0.38 -0.82
C LYS A 64 -2.49 1.61 -1.17
N ARG A 65 -3.58 1.85 -0.44
CA ARG A 65 -4.41 3.05 -0.66
C ARG A 65 -3.66 4.33 -0.35
N GLU A 66 -2.69 4.31 0.55
CA GLU A 66 -1.93 5.50 0.95
C GLU A 66 -0.68 5.74 0.09
N CYS A 67 -0.28 4.76 -0.73
CA CYS A 67 0.79 4.93 -1.72
C CYS A 67 0.35 5.83 -2.90
N CYS A 68 1.31 6.52 -3.50
CA CYS A 68 1.12 7.26 -4.75
C CYS A 68 1.31 6.36 -5.98
N TRP A 69 0.27 6.23 -6.81
CA TRP A 69 0.33 5.48 -8.08
C TRP A 69 -0.05 6.31 -9.32
N THR A 70 -0.53 7.54 -9.12
CA THR A 70 -0.86 8.45 -10.22
C THR A 70 0.32 9.32 -10.57
N LYS A 71 0.42 9.71 -11.84
CA LYS A 71 1.44 10.64 -12.31
C LYS A 71 1.50 11.93 -11.47
N SER A 72 0.35 12.55 -11.21
CA SER A 72 0.28 13.77 -10.40
C SER A 72 0.82 13.60 -8.97
N CYS A 73 0.60 12.44 -8.37
CA CYS A 73 1.10 12.13 -7.02
C CYS A 73 2.62 11.89 -7.04
N LEU A 74 3.10 11.15 -8.04
CA LEU A 74 4.52 10.83 -8.23
C LEU A 74 5.34 12.07 -8.62
N ASP A 75 4.81 12.96 -9.46
CA ASP A 75 5.50 14.18 -9.88
C ASP A 75 5.79 15.12 -8.67
N ARG A 76 5.03 15.00 -7.58
CA ARG A 76 5.30 15.71 -6.31
C ARG A 76 6.49 15.12 -5.54
N CYS A 77 6.62 13.80 -5.50
CA CYS A 77 7.70 13.14 -4.77
C CYS A 77 9.00 13.09 -5.57
N TYR A 78 8.88 12.93 -6.90
CA TYR A 78 9.99 12.67 -7.80
C TYR A 78 10.00 13.67 -8.96
N PRO A 79 10.14 14.98 -8.67
CA PRO A 79 10.10 16.00 -9.70
C PRO A 79 11.19 15.75 -10.76
N GLY A 80 10.79 15.83 -12.03
CA GLY A 80 11.71 15.66 -13.17
C GLY A 80 11.95 14.22 -13.62
N LYS A 81 11.52 13.19 -12.87
CA LYS A 81 11.67 11.77 -13.27
C LYS A 81 10.69 11.34 -14.37
N LYS A 82 9.65 12.13 -14.65
CA LYS A 82 8.69 11.93 -15.75
C LYS A 82 8.07 10.52 -15.80
N TYR A 83 7.77 9.94 -14.64
CA TYR A 83 7.07 8.66 -14.58
C TYR A 83 5.70 8.74 -15.26
N ASN A 84 5.36 7.72 -16.05
CA ASN A 84 4.06 7.60 -16.71
C ASN A 84 3.24 6.50 -16.05
N SER A 85 1.93 6.74 -15.93
CA SER A 85 0.98 5.75 -15.44
C SER A 85 0.90 4.56 -16.40
N GLY A 86 1.03 3.34 -15.89
CA GLY A 86 0.95 2.09 -16.69
C GLY A 86 2.29 1.46 -17.06
N GLN A 87 3.42 2.05 -16.68
CA GLN A 87 4.72 1.39 -16.80
C GLN A 87 4.94 0.44 -15.61
N VAL A 88 5.36 -0.79 -15.90
CA VAL A 88 5.79 -1.77 -14.89
C VAL A 88 7.26 -1.51 -14.60
N TRP A 89 7.61 -1.34 -13.33
CA TRP A 89 8.96 -1.01 -12.86
C TRP A 89 9.46 -2.07 -11.89
#